data_AF-I3YN88-F1
#
_entry.id   AF-I3YN88-F1
#
_cell.length_a   1.000
_cell.length_b   1.000
_cell.length_c   1.000
_cell.angle_alpha   90.00
_cell.angle_beta   90.00
_cell.angle_gamma   90.00
#
_symmetry.space_group_name_H-M   'P 1'
#
loop_
_entity.id
_entity.type
_entity.pdbx_description
1 polymer ?
#
loop_
_entity_poly.entity_id
_entity_poly.type
_entity_poly.pdbx_seq_one_letter_code
_entity_poly.pdbx_strand_id
1 'polypeptide(L)'
;MKPTTLHTLLFTILFSAVSIFSANAQLTYSGGRLSLDTTPIGSYKVSIAGNGAYFKLPSQTNFFQIDISSENTRLAGHGDQISFYNSSTNKYNSINVLNVYYHSDARAKTNVRDFSQGLEVISRIRPVTYNFINEGKNYRRSSDQEIGVLAQELEEVLPGAVITDKEGNKCVNYNMLIPVLIDAVKSLQAEVNALKENR
;
A
#
# COMPACT_ATOMS: atom_id res chain seq x y z
N MET A 1 -8.73 0.55 -75.97
CA MET A 1 -9.06 0.64 -74.52
C MET A 1 -8.24 1.78 -73.93
N LYS A 2 -8.88 2.79 -73.32
CA LYS A 2 -8.19 4.02 -72.88
C LYS A 2 -7.26 3.71 -71.69
N PRO A 3 -5.98 4.14 -71.70
CA PRO A 3 -4.99 3.86 -70.64
C PRO A 3 -5.28 4.55 -69.29
N THR A 4 -6.33 5.36 -69.23
CA THR A 4 -6.74 6.11 -68.03
C THR A 4 -7.32 5.23 -66.93
N THR A 5 -8.00 4.12 -67.27
CA THR A 5 -8.67 3.27 -66.27
C THR A 5 -7.70 2.47 -65.41
N LEU A 6 -6.55 2.05 -65.96
CA LEU A 6 -5.55 1.28 -65.23
C LEU A 6 -4.81 2.12 -64.18
N HIS A 7 -4.49 3.37 -64.52
CA HIS A 7 -3.82 4.30 -63.62
C HIS A 7 -4.74 4.70 -62.46
N THR A 8 -6.03 4.95 -62.74
CA THR A 8 -7.02 5.22 -61.69
C THR A 8 -7.20 4.02 -60.76
N LEU A 9 -7.24 2.79 -61.31
CA LEU A 9 -7.35 1.57 -60.50
C LEU A 9 -6.13 1.37 -59.59
N LEU A 10 -4.91 1.50 -60.13
CA LEU A 10 -3.66 1.42 -59.36
C LEU A 10 -3.58 2.49 -58.28
N PHE A 11 -4.00 3.72 -58.59
CA PHE A 11 -4.03 4.81 -57.61
C PHE A 11 -5.05 4.53 -56.50
N THR A 12 -6.20 3.94 -56.83
CA THR A 12 -7.24 3.58 -55.84
C THR A 12 -6.78 2.45 -54.92
N ILE A 13 -6.11 1.42 -55.46
CA ILE A 13 -5.51 0.33 -54.69
C ILE A 13 -4.39 0.85 -53.78
N LEU A 14 -3.53 1.75 -54.29
CA LEU A 14 -2.46 2.35 -53.50
C LEU A 14 -3.02 3.26 -52.38
N PHE A 15 -4.06 4.05 -52.68
CA PHE A 15 -4.72 4.91 -51.70
C PHE A 15 -5.51 4.11 -50.65
N SER A 16 -6.09 2.97 -51.03
CA SER A 16 -6.73 2.04 -50.07
C SER A 16 -5.72 1.25 -49.23
N ALA A 17 -4.54 0.95 -49.77
CA ALA A 17 -3.45 0.34 -49.00
C ALA A 17 -2.79 1.33 -48.01
N VAL A 18 -2.73 2.62 -48.36
CA VAL A 18 -2.20 3.69 -47.48
C VAL A 18 -3.23 4.16 -46.44
N SER A 19 -4.53 3.94 -46.64
CA SER A 19 -5.55 4.26 -45.63
C SER A 19 -5.76 3.17 -44.57
N ILE A 20 -4.96 2.09 -44.59
CA ILE A 20 -4.82 1.14 -43.48
C ILE A 20 -3.80 1.67 -42.47
N PHE A 21 -3.98 2.89 -41.98
CA PHE A 21 -3.39 3.27 -40.70
C PHE A 21 -4.39 2.86 -39.63
N SER A 22 -4.03 1.86 -38.84
CA SER A 22 -4.75 1.49 -37.63
C SER A 22 -4.93 2.75 -36.78
N ALA A 23 -6.16 3.26 -36.70
CA ALA A 23 -6.51 4.21 -35.67
C ALA A 23 -6.40 3.47 -34.34
N ASN A 24 -5.26 3.62 -33.65
CA ASN A 24 -5.11 3.13 -32.29
C ASN A 24 -6.15 3.89 -31.44
N ALA A 25 -7.24 3.21 -31.08
CA ALA A 25 -8.26 3.83 -30.25
C ALA A 25 -7.66 4.18 -28.89
N GLN A 26 -7.51 5.47 -28.62
CA GLN A 26 -6.97 6.01 -27.37
C GLN A 26 -7.92 5.77 -26.18
N LEU A 27 -9.20 5.46 -26.48
CA LEU A 27 -10.29 5.13 -25.59
C LEU A 27 -11.04 3.92 -26.16
N THR A 28 -11.24 2.88 -25.37
CA THR A 28 -12.04 1.70 -25.74
C THR A 28 -13.20 1.53 -24.77
N TYR A 29 -14.42 1.32 -25.28
CA TYR A 29 -15.59 0.95 -24.48
C TYR A 29 -16.07 -0.44 -24.89
N SER A 30 -16.04 -1.40 -23.94
CA SER A 30 -16.50 -2.77 -24.16
C SER A 30 -16.87 -3.42 -22.84
N GLY A 31 -17.93 -4.24 -22.83
CA GLY A 31 -18.40 -4.94 -21.63
C GLY A 31 -18.74 -4.02 -20.45
N GLY A 32 -19.23 -2.80 -20.72
CA GLY A 32 -19.56 -1.80 -19.69
C GLY A 32 -18.35 -1.09 -19.07
N ARG A 33 -17.14 -1.32 -19.60
CA ARG A 33 -15.89 -0.72 -19.11
C ARG A 33 -15.37 0.31 -20.09
N LEU A 34 -14.96 1.46 -19.58
CA LEU A 34 -14.15 2.44 -20.33
C LEU A 34 -12.68 2.22 -19.98
N SER A 35 -11.82 2.08 -21.00
CA SER A 35 -10.39 1.84 -20.83
C SER A 35 -9.56 2.76 -21.74
N LEU A 36 -8.34 3.06 -21.30
CA LEU A 36 -7.36 3.83 -22.07
C LEU A 36 -6.31 2.87 -22.67
N ASP A 37 -5.92 3.10 -23.93
CA ASP A 37 -4.93 2.31 -24.73
C ASP A 37 -5.49 1.04 -25.44
N THR A 38 -4.77 0.47 -26.41
CA THR A 38 -5.16 -0.70 -27.25
C THR A 38 -4.96 -2.06 -26.57
N THR A 39 -4.67 -2.06 -25.27
CA THR A 39 -4.30 -3.28 -24.55
C THR A 39 -5.55 -4.13 -24.24
N PRO A 40 -5.52 -5.47 -24.43
CA PRO A 40 -6.67 -6.34 -24.20
C PRO A 40 -7.27 -6.23 -22.79
N ILE A 41 -8.57 -6.58 -22.71
CA ILE A 41 -9.36 -6.60 -21.48
C ILE A 41 -8.71 -7.52 -20.44
N GLY A 42 -8.21 -6.96 -19.33
CA GLY A 42 -7.44 -7.67 -18.29
C GLY A 42 -5.99 -7.20 -18.10
N SER A 43 -5.49 -6.40 -19.06
CA SER A 43 -4.16 -5.79 -19.09
C SER A 43 -4.21 -4.25 -19.13
N TYR A 44 -5.34 -3.64 -18.80
CA TYR A 44 -5.54 -2.19 -18.89
C TYR A 44 -4.70 -1.40 -17.89
N LYS A 45 -4.12 -0.29 -18.37
CA LYS A 45 -3.42 0.71 -17.55
C LYS A 45 -4.36 1.43 -16.57
N VAL A 46 -5.53 1.80 -17.07
CA VAL A 46 -6.63 2.40 -16.30
C VAL A 46 -7.94 1.88 -16.87
N SER A 47 -8.81 1.35 -16.01
CA SER A 47 -10.14 0.92 -16.40
C SER A 47 -11.17 1.36 -15.37
N ILE A 48 -12.26 1.95 -15.85
CA ILE A 48 -13.39 2.42 -15.03
C ILE A 48 -14.60 1.58 -15.40
N ALA A 49 -15.27 1.01 -14.40
CA ALA A 49 -16.46 0.19 -14.60
C ALA A 49 -17.36 0.24 -13.38
N GLY A 50 -18.65 0.58 -13.59
CA GLY A 50 -19.66 0.60 -12.54
C GLY A 50 -19.21 1.37 -11.30
N ASN A 51 -19.04 0.63 -10.20
CA ASN A 51 -18.77 1.16 -8.87
C ASN A 51 -17.26 1.21 -8.53
N GLY A 52 -16.36 1.49 -9.48
CA GLY A 52 -14.93 1.58 -9.15
C GLY A 52 -13.96 1.83 -10.29
N ALA A 53 -12.69 1.97 -9.92
CA ALA A 53 -11.56 2.17 -10.81
C ALA A 53 -10.43 1.18 -10.49
N TYR A 54 -9.76 0.71 -11.54
CA TYR A 54 -8.65 -0.24 -11.43
C TYR A 54 -7.46 0.23 -12.27
N PHE A 55 -6.29 0.23 -11.65
CA PHE A 55 -5.02 0.67 -12.22
C PHE A 55 -4.06 -0.51 -12.20
N LYS A 56 -3.61 -0.97 -13.37
CA LYS A 56 -2.77 -2.18 -13.48
C LYS A 56 -1.76 -2.04 -14.61
N LEU A 57 -0.56 -2.59 -14.45
CA LEU A 57 0.38 -2.66 -15.57
C LEU A 57 0.11 -3.90 -16.44
N PRO A 58 0.10 -3.80 -17.78
CA PRO A 58 -0.29 -4.88 -18.70
C PRO A 58 0.33 -6.25 -18.47
N SER A 59 1.60 -6.27 -18.04
CA SER A 59 2.44 -7.46 -17.89
C SER A 59 2.82 -7.74 -16.43
N GLN A 60 2.17 -7.09 -15.45
CA GLN A 60 2.48 -7.25 -14.03
C GLN A 60 1.25 -7.67 -13.24
N THR A 61 1.49 -8.36 -12.12
CA THR A 61 0.46 -8.67 -11.11
C THR A 61 0.14 -7.48 -10.20
N ASN A 62 0.91 -6.40 -10.30
CA ASN A 62 0.76 -5.22 -9.45
C ASN A 62 -0.46 -4.40 -9.89
N PHE A 63 -1.28 -3.99 -8.91
CA PHE A 63 -2.47 -3.19 -9.14
C PHE A 63 -2.72 -2.22 -7.98
N PHE A 64 -3.52 -1.20 -8.29
CA PHE A 64 -4.22 -0.37 -7.32
C PHE A 64 -5.70 -0.33 -7.69
N GLN A 65 -6.57 -0.45 -6.70
CA GLN A 65 -8.02 -0.53 -6.86
C GLN A 65 -8.71 0.46 -5.93
N ILE A 66 -9.73 1.14 -6.48
CA ILE A 66 -10.73 1.90 -5.73
C ILE A 66 -12.08 1.23 -5.98
N ASP A 67 -12.73 0.79 -4.91
CA ASP A 67 -14.04 0.13 -4.95
C ASP A 67 -15.04 0.90 -4.08
N ILE A 68 -16.14 1.32 -4.70
CA ILE A 68 -17.25 2.05 -4.06
C ILE A 68 -18.56 1.23 -4.09
N SER A 69 -18.48 -0.08 -4.33
CA SER A 69 -19.65 -0.97 -4.32
C SER A 69 -20.14 -1.32 -2.91
N SER A 70 -19.29 -1.16 -1.90
CA SER A 70 -19.63 -1.35 -0.49
C SER A 70 -20.05 -0.05 0.18
N GLU A 71 -20.72 -0.17 1.34
CA GLU A 71 -21.14 0.97 2.17
C GLU A 71 -20.01 1.98 2.44
N ASN A 72 -18.80 1.48 2.70
CA ASN A 72 -17.59 2.28 2.80
C ASN A 72 -16.70 2.06 1.57
N THR A 73 -16.11 3.13 1.04
CA THR A 73 -15.10 3.04 -0.03
C THR A 73 -13.91 2.19 0.41
N ARG A 74 -13.44 1.32 -0.48
CA ARG A 74 -12.29 0.44 -0.26
C ARG A 74 -11.14 0.83 -1.17
N LEU A 75 -9.94 0.76 -0.62
CA LEU A 75 -8.69 0.83 -1.36
C LEU A 75 -8.00 -0.52 -1.23
N ALA A 76 -7.49 -1.05 -2.34
CA ALA A 76 -6.70 -2.28 -2.33
C ALA A 76 -5.47 -2.13 -3.22
N GLY A 77 -4.36 -2.72 -2.77
CA GLY A 77 -3.12 -2.77 -3.52
C GLY A 77 -2.62 -4.20 -3.63
N HIS A 78 -1.68 -4.41 -4.54
CA HIS A 78 -1.01 -5.70 -4.68
C HIS A 78 -0.30 -6.12 -3.38
N GLY A 79 -0.45 -7.40 -3.00
CA GLY A 79 0.12 -7.93 -1.75
C GLY A 79 -0.60 -7.44 -0.49
N ASP A 80 -1.86 -6.99 -0.62
CA ASP A 80 -2.70 -6.48 0.46
C ASP A 80 -2.11 -5.28 1.22
N GLN A 81 -1.30 -4.47 0.52
CA GLN A 81 -0.63 -3.29 1.06
C GLN A 81 -0.82 -2.05 0.18
N ILE A 82 -0.87 -0.89 0.83
CA ILE A 82 -0.85 0.42 0.18
C ILE A 82 0.29 1.21 0.80
N SER A 83 1.31 1.52 0.00
CA SER A 83 2.42 2.37 0.42
C SER A 83 2.11 3.83 0.08
N PHE A 84 2.05 4.69 1.10
CA PHE A 84 1.93 6.14 0.92
C PHE A 84 3.31 6.75 0.74
N TYR A 85 3.95 6.43 -0.39
CA TYR A 85 5.32 6.84 -0.70
C TYR A 85 5.36 7.75 -1.93
N ASN A 86 6.12 8.83 -1.85
CA ASN A 86 6.36 9.77 -2.93
C ASN A 86 7.70 9.47 -3.60
N SER A 87 7.67 8.73 -4.71
CA SER A 87 8.86 8.34 -5.47
C SER A 87 9.65 9.54 -6.02
N SER A 88 9.00 10.67 -6.32
CA SER A 88 9.69 11.85 -6.85
C SER A 88 10.56 12.56 -5.81
N THR A 89 10.23 12.41 -4.52
CA THR A 89 10.99 13.01 -3.41
C THR A 89 11.64 11.99 -2.48
N ASN A 90 11.46 10.70 -2.76
CA ASN A 90 11.98 9.57 -2.01
C ASN A 90 11.58 9.58 -0.52
N LYS A 91 10.29 9.81 -0.23
CA LYS A 91 9.76 10.01 1.14
C LYS A 91 8.42 9.33 1.36
N TYR A 92 8.19 8.84 2.58
CA TYR A 92 6.85 8.47 3.03
C TYR A 92 6.02 9.70 3.39
N ASN A 93 4.71 9.66 3.13
CA ASN A 93 3.78 10.75 3.38
C ASN A 93 3.21 10.67 4.81
N SER A 94 2.94 11.83 5.41
CA SER A 94 2.09 11.92 6.60
C SER A 94 0.62 11.67 6.25
N ILE A 95 -0.09 10.93 7.10
CA ILE A 95 -1.52 10.64 6.93
C ILE A 95 -2.31 11.34 8.04
N ASN A 96 -3.15 12.31 7.68
CA ASN A 96 -4.05 12.99 8.61
C ASN A 96 -5.45 12.39 8.48
N VAL A 97 -5.90 11.71 9.52
CA VAL A 97 -7.23 11.09 9.61
C VAL A 97 -7.80 11.33 11.00
N LEU A 98 -9.13 11.32 11.14
CA LEU A 98 -9.76 11.48 12.44
C LEU A 98 -9.51 10.26 13.34
N ASN A 99 -9.72 9.05 12.81
CA ASN A 99 -9.55 7.78 13.53
C ASN A 99 -9.08 6.67 12.58
N VAL A 100 -8.32 5.71 13.11
CA VAL A 100 -7.96 4.46 12.43
C VAL A 100 -8.51 3.29 13.24
N TYR A 101 -9.34 2.45 12.62
CA TYR A 101 -9.90 1.24 13.23
C TYR A 101 -9.20 0.00 12.68
N TYR A 102 -8.80 -0.90 13.58
CA TYR A 102 -8.16 -2.18 13.21
C TYR A 102 -9.16 -3.33 13.35
N HIS A 103 -9.30 -4.14 12.29
CA HIS A 103 -10.17 -5.31 12.31
C HIS A 103 -9.68 -6.34 13.35
N SER A 104 -10.48 -6.60 14.38
CA SER A 104 -10.05 -7.33 15.60
C SER A 104 -11.13 -8.26 16.15
N ASP A 105 -12.18 -8.54 15.38
CA ASP A 105 -13.30 -9.44 15.75
C ASP A 105 -12.78 -10.83 16.13
N ALA A 106 -13.36 -11.44 17.17
CA ALA A 106 -12.95 -12.77 17.64
C ALA A 106 -13.10 -13.85 16.56
N ARG A 107 -14.08 -13.72 15.65
CA ARG A 107 -14.29 -14.64 14.52
C ARG A 107 -13.20 -14.54 13.45
N ALA A 108 -12.45 -13.45 13.45
CA ALA A 108 -11.33 -13.24 12.54
C ALA A 108 -10.01 -13.81 13.07
N LYS A 109 -10.03 -14.42 14.26
CA LYS A 109 -8.83 -14.89 14.97
C LYS A 109 -8.97 -16.37 15.31
N THR A 110 -7.84 -17.06 15.34
CA THR A 110 -7.72 -18.45 15.79
C THR A 110 -6.50 -18.58 16.70
N ASN A 111 -6.40 -19.67 17.47
CA ASN A 111 -5.29 -19.94 18.40
C ASN A 111 -5.06 -18.80 19.41
N VAL A 112 -6.15 -18.23 19.94
CA VAL A 112 -6.09 -17.17 20.95
C VAL A 112 -5.59 -17.74 22.27
N ARG A 113 -4.52 -17.14 22.79
CA ARG A 113 -3.89 -17.49 24.07
C ARG A 113 -3.51 -16.21 24.81
N ASP A 114 -3.40 -16.32 26.13
CA ASP A 114 -2.88 -15.22 26.94
C ASP A 114 -1.43 -14.90 26.56
N PHE A 115 -1.07 -13.64 26.73
CA PHE A 115 0.29 -13.13 26.54
C PHE A 115 0.75 -12.58 27.88
N SER A 116 1.84 -13.13 28.42
CA SER A 116 2.35 -12.86 29.77
C SER A 116 3.86 -12.59 29.79
N GLN A 117 4.38 -12.00 28.71
CA GLN A 117 5.81 -11.72 28.51
C GLN A 117 6.06 -10.22 28.28
N GLY A 118 5.09 -9.36 28.58
CA GLY A 118 5.13 -7.94 28.28
C GLY A 118 6.32 -7.25 28.92
N LEU A 119 6.57 -7.51 30.21
CA LEU A 119 7.68 -6.90 30.93
C LEU A 119 9.03 -7.34 30.38
N GLU A 120 9.20 -8.65 30.10
CA GLU A 120 10.41 -9.20 29.49
C GLU A 120 10.69 -8.56 28.12
N VAL A 121 9.68 -8.51 27.24
CA VAL A 121 9.80 -7.94 25.90
C VAL A 121 10.14 -6.45 25.95
N ILE A 122 9.41 -5.65 26.73
CA ILE A 122 9.63 -4.20 26.82
C ILE A 122 11.01 -3.89 27.42
N SER A 123 11.50 -4.68 28.38
CA SER A 123 12.82 -4.47 28.99
C SER A 123 13.98 -4.60 28.00
N ARG A 124 13.78 -5.30 26.88
CA ARG A 124 14.77 -5.51 25.82
C ARG A 124 14.66 -4.50 24.67
N ILE A 125 13.59 -3.69 24.64
CA ILE A 125 13.40 -2.68 23.60
C ILE A 125 14.13 -1.41 24.01
N ARG A 126 15.00 -0.91 23.14
CA ARG A 126 15.73 0.34 23.33
C ARG A 126 15.02 1.50 22.62
N PRO A 127 14.48 2.48 23.35
CA PRO A 127 14.04 3.73 22.75
C PRO A 127 15.24 4.50 22.20
N VAL A 128 15.08 5.05 21.00
CA VAL A 128 16.10 5.87 20.35
C VAL A 128 15.51 7.21 19.94
N THR A 129 16.38 8.19 19.78
CA THR A 129 16.05 9.44 19.11
C THR A 129 16.78 9.50 17.77
N TYR A 130 16.14 10.04 16.74
CA TYR A 130 16.74 10.10 15.41
C TYR A 130 16.21 11.29 14.60
N ASN A 131 16.94 11.57 13.52
CA ASN A 131 16.48 12.43 12.42
C ASN A 131 16.49 11.57 11.16
N PHE A 132 15.46 11.69 10.33
CA PHE A 132 15.48 11.03 9.02
C PHE A 132 16.48 11.72 8.08
N ILE A 133 17.19 10.91 7.30
CA ILE A 133 18.12 11.38 6.28
C ILE A 133 17.32 12.03 5.14
N ASN A 134 17.80 13.15 4.59
CA ASN A 134 17.21 13.85 3.43
C ASN A 134 15.76 14.37 3.60
N GLU A 135 15.28 14.50 4.84
CA GLU A 135 14.05 15.26 5.12
C GLU A 135 14.32 16.76 4.99
N GLY A 136 14.40 17.24 3.75
CA GLY A 136 14.62 18.65 3.43
C GLY A 136 13.69 19.60 4.21
N LYS A 137 14.26 20.75 4.63
CA LYS A 137 13.67 21.79 5.51
C LYS A 137 12.33 22.39 5.06
N ASN A 138 11.86 22.10 3.85
CA ASN A 138 10.79 22.86 3.20
C ASN A 138 9.38 22.28 3.39
N TYR A 139 9.23 21.04 3.89
CA TYR A 139 7.93 20.38 3.99
C TYR A 139 7.54 19.88 5.39
N ARG A 140 8.49 19.77 6.32
CA ARG A 140 8.16 19.59 7.75
C ARG A 140 8.07 20.95 8.41
N ARG A 141 7.02 21.14 9.20
CA ARG A 141 6.84 22.33 10.04
C ARG A 141 7.90 22.43 11.15
N SER A 142 8.65 21.35 11.37
CA SER A 142 9.80 21.36 12.27
C SER A 142 10.84 20.31 11.88
N SER A 143 12.11 20.71 11.99
CA SER A 143 13.29 19.84 11.94
C SER A 143 13.48 19.09 13.25
N ASP A 144 12.39 18.60 13.84
CA ASP A 144 12.42 18.08 15.20
C ASP A 144 12.86 16.61 15.19
N GLN A 145 13.81 16.35 16.08
CA GLN A 145 14.26 15.02 16.47
C GLN A 145 13.05 14.18 16.89
N GLU A 146 12.89 13.02 16.26
CA GLU A 146 11.84 12.07 16.61
C GLU A 146 12.34 11.08 17.67
N ILE A 147 11.38 10.46 18.37
CA ILE A 147 11.62 9.34 19.29
C ILE A 147 10.92 8.11 18.72
N GLY A 148 11.61 6.97 18.72
CA GLY A 148 11.04 5.71 18.28
C GLY A 148 11.96 4.54 18.57
N VAL A 149 11.93 3.53 17.69
CA VAL A 149 12.75 2.33 17.77
C VAL A 149 13.43 2.05 16.43
N LEU A 150 14.56 1.34 16.46
CA LEU A 150 15.14 0.79 15.23
C LEU A 150 14.44 -0.51 14.88
N ALA A 151 13.98 -0.64 13.63
CA ALA A 151 13.22 -1.80 13.18
C ALA A 151 14.03 -3.11 13.31
N GLN A 152 15.34 -3.05 13.07
CA GLN A 152 16.25 -4.19 13.20
C GLN A 152 16.33 -4.69 14.65
N GLU A 153 16.52 -3.77 15.60
CA GLU A 153 16.57 -4.12 17.03
C GLU A 153 15.23 -4.65 17.53
N LEU A 154 14.12 -4.06 17.06
CA LEU A 154 12.79 -4.53 17.42
C LEU A 154 12.49 -5.93 16.85
N GLU A 155 12.96 -6.23 15.64
CA GLU A 155 12.75 -7.54 15.00
C GLU A 155 13.36 -8.70 15.79
N GLU A 156 14.50 -8.47 16.47
CA GLU A 156 15.15 -9.47 17.32
C GLU A 156 14.35 -9.81 18.59
N VAL A 157 13.50 -8.89 19.05
CA VAL A 157 12.74 -9.02 20.30
C VAL A 157 11.26 -9.33 20.04
N LEU A 158 10.66 -8.69 19.04
CA LEU A 158 9.26 -8.79 18.66
C LEU A 158 9.13 -8.84 17.13
N PRO A 159 9.52 -9.95 16.48
CA PRO A 159 9.62 -10.04 15.02
C PRO A 159 8.31 -9.75 14.30
N GLY A 160 7.17 -10.14 14.89
CA GLY A 160 5.85 -9.89 14.31
C GLY A 160 5.46 -8.40 14.21
N ALA A 161 6.15 -7.51 14.92
CA ALA A 161 5.93 -6.07 14.85
C ALA A 161 6.68 -5.41 13.69
N VAL A 162 7.50 -6.15 12.94
CA VAL A 162 8.31 -5.63 11.85
C VAL A 162 7.97 -6.36 10.56
N ILE A 163 7.81 -5.59 9.49
CA ILE A 163 7.74 -6.14 8.13
C ILE A 163 8.95 -5.66 7.34
N THR A 164 9.37 -6.46 6.37
CA THR A 164 10.29 -6.00 5.31
C THR A 164 9.49 -5.93 4.01
N ASP A 165 9.41 -4.76 3.40
CA ASP A 165 8.70 -4.58 2.14
C ASP A 165 9.48 -5.21 0.97
N LYS A 166 8.88 -5.21 -0.22
CA LYS A 166 9.50 -5.79 -1.42
C LYS A 166 10.75 -5.05 -1.90
N GLU A 167 10.96 -3.82 -1.42
CA GLU A 167 12.12 -2.99 -1.72
C GLU A 167 13.24 -3.17 -0.68
N GLY A 168 13.00 -3.97 0.36
CA GLY A 168 13.96 -4.25 1.43
C GLY A 168 13.90 -3.26 2.60
N ASN A 169 12.94 -2.33 2.62
CA ASN A 169 12.77 -1.41 3.74
C ASN A 169 12.07 -2.12 4.90
N LYS A 170 12.57 -1.89 6.12
CA LYS A 170 11.91 -2.38 7.34
C LYS A 170 10.94 -1.35 7.89
N CYS A 171 9.71 -1.78 8.17
CA CYS A 171 8.65 -0.94 8.73
C CYS A 171 8.14 -1.51 10.06
N VAL A 172 7.85 -0.64 11.03
CA VAL A 172 7.39 -1.02 12.37
C VAL A 172 5.88 -0.80 12.49
N ASN A 173 5.16 -1.83 12.94
CA ASN A 173 3.79 -1.74 13.41
C ASN A 173 3.77 -1.39 14.91
N TYR A 174 3.79 -0.09 15.22
CA TYR A 174 3.76 0.39 16.60
C TYR A 174 2.52 -0.06 17.39
N ASN A 175 1.39 -0.37 16.73
CA ASN A 175 0.20 -0.84 17.43
C ASN A 175 0.40 -2.21 18.09
N MET A 176 1.32 -3.03 17.58
CA MET A 176 1.63 -4.32 18.18
C MET A 176 2.33 -4.19 19.54
N LEU A 177 2.92 -3.02 19.84
CA LEU A 177 3.49 -2.72 21.16
C LEU A 177 2.41 -2.47 22.23
N ILE A 178 1.21 -2.01 21.84
CA ILE A 178 0.13 -1.67 22.78
C ILE A 178 -0.27 -2.87 23.67
N PRO A 179 -0.65 -4.05 23.13
CA PRO A 179 -0.98 -5.20 23.98
C PRO A 179 0.20 -5.69 24.83
N VAL A 180 1.44 -5.55 24.33
CA VAL A 180 2.65 -5.88 25.10
C VAL A 180 2.80 -4.95 26.31
N LEU A 181 2.60 -3.64 26.11
CA LEU A 181 2.61 -2.63 27.17
C LEU A 181 1.49 -2.85 28.18
N ILE A 182 0.28 -3.22 27.74
CA ILE A 182 -0.84 -3.54 28.63
C ILE A 182 -0.46 -4.69 29.58
N ASP A 183 0.11 -5.77 29.04
CA ASP A 183 0.56 -6.90 29.85
C ASP A 183 1.72 -6.52 30.79
N ALA A 184 2.69 -5.73 30.30
CA ALA A 184 3.80 -5.24 31.13
C ALA A 184 3.31 -4.42 32.33
N VAL A 185 2.35 -3.51 32.12
CA VAL A 185 1.77 -2.67 33.20
C VAL A 185 0.99 -3.54 34.19
N LYS A 186 0.21 -4.51 33.71
CA LYS A 186 -0.51 -5.45 34.59
C LYS A 186 0.44 -6.30 35.43
N SER A 187 1.50 -6.82 34.80
CA SER A 187 2.53 -7.61 35.47
C SER A 187 3.23 -6.79 36.56
N LEU A 188 3.65 -5.56 36.21
CA LEU A 188 4.27 -4.64 37.17
C LEU A 188 3.32 -4.29 38.33
N GLN A 189 2.03 -4.08 38.06
CA GLN A 189 1.05 -3.81 39.10
C GLN A 189 0.87 -5.01 40.05
N ALA A 190 0.92 -6.24 39.54
CA ALA A 190 0.85 -7.44 40.36
C ALA A 190 2.08 -7.57 41.28
N GLU A 191 3.28 -7.32 40.76
CA GLU A 191 4.52 -7.30 41.57
C GLU A 191 4.45 -6.24 42.68
N VAL A 192 3.99 -5.03 42.36
CA VAL A 192 3.82 -3.96 43.34
C VAL A 192 2.86 -4.36 44.45
N ASN A 193 1.75 -5.04 44.14
CA ASN A 193 0.79 -5.49 45.14
C ASN A 193 1.41 -6.56 46.04
N ALA A 194 2.10 -7.55 45.46
CA ALA A 194 2.79 -8.59 46.21
C ALA A 194 3.85 -7.99 47.16
N LEU A 195 4.59 -6.97 46.72
CA LEU A 195 5.58 -6.29 47.58
C LEU A 195 4.93 -5.49 48.73
N LYS A 196 3.71 -4.97 48.54
CA LYS A 196 2.96 -4.25 49.57
C LYS A 196 2.33 -5.18 50.60
N GLU A 197 1.89 -6.36 50.20
CA GLU A 197 1.31 -7.36 51.11
C GLU A 197 2.38 -8.04 51.98
N ASN A 198 3.64 -8.06 51.52
CA ASN A 198 4.79 -8.57 52.28
C ASN A 198 5.45 -7.50 53.19
N ARG A 199 4.82 -6.33 53.38
CA ARG A 199 5.24 -5.27 54.30
C ARG A 199 4.31 -5.18 55.49
#